data_AF-A0A6A0QUK1-F1
#
_entry.id   AF-A0A6A0QUK1-F1
#
_cell.length_a   1.000
_cell.length_b   1.000
_cell.length_c   1.000
_cell.angle_alpha   90.00
_cell.angle_beta   90.00
_cell.angle_gamma   90.00
#
_symmetry.space_group_name_H-M   'P 1'
#
loop_
_entity.id
_entity.type
_entity.pdbx_description
1 polymer ?
#
loop_
_entity_poly.entity_id
_entity_poly.type
_entity_poly.pdbx_seq_one_letter_code
_entity_poly.pdbx_strand_id
1 'polypeptide(L)' 'VRERRLEEQERSLATAQRLMSARTRPLEPAQRLKVGRNDPCPCGSGYKYKRCHGT' A
#
# COMPACT_ATOMS: atom_id res chain seq x y z
N VAL A 1 -36.14 -3.73 20.91
CA VAL A 1 -36.28 -3.17 19.54
C VAL A 1 -35.31 -2.01 19.28
N ARG A 2 -35.24 -1.00 20.16
CA ARG A 2 -34.26 0.11 20.03
C ARG A 2 -32.80 -0.35 20.16
N GLU A 3 -32.51 -1.21 21.13
CA GLU A 3 -31.15 -1.69 21.38
C GLU A 3 -30.57 -2.46 20.19
N ARG A 4 -31.35 -3.39 19.61
CA ARG A 4 -30.96 -4.12 18.40
C ARG A 4 -30.64 -3.21 17.22
N ARG A 5 -31.36 -2.08 17.08
CA ARG A 5 -31.11 -1.07 16.03
C ARG A 5 -29.80 -0.30 16.26
N LEU A 6 -29.48 -0.01 17.53
CA LEU A 6 -28.22 0.64 17.89
C LEU A 6 -27.04 -0.29 17.64
N GLU A 7 -27.16 -1.57 18.00
CA GLU A 7 -26.13 -2.59 17.72
C GLU A 7 -25.91 -2.80 16.22
N GLU A 8 -26.97 -2.78 15.40
CA GLU A 8 -26.87 -2.83 13.93
C GLU A 8 -26.16 -1.59 13.37
N GLN A 9 -26.48 -0.41 13.89
CA GLN A 9 -25.78 0.82 13.51
C GLN A 9 -24.29 0.74 13.88
N GLU A 10 -23.93 0.33 15.09
CA GLU A 10 -22.54 0.21 15.53
C GLU A 10 -21.75 -0.81 14.68
N ARG A 11 -22.35 -1.98 14.38
CA ARG A 11 -21.74 -2.98 13.50
C ARG A 11 -21.53 -2.45 12.08
N SER A 12 -22.49 -1.69 11.54
CA SER A 12 -22.37 -1.09 10.21
C SER A 12 -21.28 -0.02 10.16
N LEU A 13 -21.20 0.84 11.19
CA LEU A 13 -20.18 1.87 11.33
C LEU A 13 -18.78 1.25 11.47
N ALA A 14 -18.62 0.20 12.29
CA ALA A 14 -17.35 -0.50 12.45
C ALA A 14 -16.87 -1.15 11.14
N THR A 15 -17.80 -1.71 10.35
CA THR A 15 -17.48 -2.30 9.03
C THR A 15 -17.06 -1.22 8.04
N ALA A 16 -17.79 -0.11 7.98
CA ALA A 16 -17.46 1.04 7.13
C ALA A 16 -16.09 1.65 7.51
N GLN A 17 -15.80 1.77 8.81
CA GLN A 17 -14.54 2.33 9.31
C GLN A 17 -13.34 1.45 8.95
N ARG A 18 -13.48 0.11 9.03
CA ARG A 18 -12.44 -0.84 8.58
C ARG A 18 -12.17 -0.75 7.08
N LEU A 19 -13.22 -0.67 6.26
CA LEU A 19 -13.09 -0.53 4.80
C LEU A 19 -12.40 0.79 4.41
N MET A 20 -12.71 1.89 5.11
CA MET A 20 -12.07 3.18 4.88
C MET A 20 -10.60 3.21 5.30
N SER A 21 -10.27 2.65 6.47
CA SER A 21 -8.89 2.62 6.99
C SER A 21 -7.95 1.75 6.14
N ALA A 22 -8.46 0.67 5.51
CA ALA A 22 -7.67 -0.17 4.62
C ALA A 22 -7.17 0.56 3.36
N ARG A 23 -7.91 1.58 2.88
CA ARG A 23 -7.53 2.35 1.67
C ARG A 23 -6.46 3.40 1.93
N THR A 24 -6.30 3.85 3.18
CA THR A 24 -5.41 4.97 3.53
C THR A 24 -4.15 4.54 4.28
N ARG A 25 -3.77 3.25 4.22
CA ARG A 25 -2.47 2.84 4.80
C ARG A 25 -1.37 3.64 4.11
N PRO A 26 -0.58 4.43 4.86
CA PRO A 26 0.60 5.08 4.30
C PRO A 26 1.46 4.02 3.64
N LEU A 27 1.83 4.25 2.38
CA LEU A 27 2.83 3.44 1.72
C LEU A 27 4.12 3.67 2.51
N GLU A 28 4.52 2.68 3.31
CA GLU A 28 5.81 2.70 3.98
C GLU A 28 6.88 3.08 2.96
N PRO A 29 7.79 4.01 3.29
CA PRO A 29 8.83 4.42 2.36
C PRO A 29 9.57 3.17 1.92
N ALA A 30 9.49 2.85 0.63
CA ALA A 30 10.21 1.74 0.06
C ALA A 30 11.67 1.89 0.48
N GLN A 31 12.14 0.99 1.33
CA GLN A 31 13.52 0.98 1.79
C GLN A 31 14.38 1.12 0.53
N ARG A 32 15.33 2.06 0.52
CA ARG A 32 16.23 2.26 -0.63
C ARG A 32 16.95 0.94 -0.89
N LEU A 33 16.35 0.12 -1.74
CA LEU A 33 16.88 -1.16 -2.17
C LEU A 33 18.22 -0.83 -2.80
N LYS A 34 19.30 -1.36 -2.23
CA LYS A 34 20.62 -1.32 -2.84
C LYS A 34 20.54 -2.19 -4.09
N VAL A 35 20.13 -1.56 -5.19
CA VAL A 35 20.05 -2.20 -6.51
C VAL A 35 21.48 -2.39 -7.02
N GLY A 36 21.83 -3.62 -7.35
CA GLY A 36 23.12 -3.93 -7.96
C GLY A 36 23.19 -3.39 -9.38
N ARG A 37 24.39 -3.04 -9.86
CA ARG A 37 24.58 -2.51 -11.23
C ARG A 37 24.05 -3.44 -12.33
N ASN A 38 23.99 -4.75 -12.12
CA ASN A 38 23.50 -5.70 -13.12
C ASN A 38 22.02 -6.08 -12.96
N ASP A 39 21.34 -5.64 -11.89
CA ASP A 39 19.94 -5.98 -11.61
C ASP A 39 18.98 -5.22 -12.54
N PRO A 40 17.73 -5.70 -12.71
CA PRO A 40 16.69 -4.97 -13.44
C PRO A 40 16.47 -3.59 -12.82
N CYS A 41 16.34 -2.57 -13.68
CA CYS A 41 16.18 -1.20 -13.22
C CYS A 41 14.79 -0.97 -12.59
N PRO A 42 14.69 -0.43 -11.36
CA PRO A 42 13.43 -0.26 -10.65
C PRO A 42 12.48 0.76 -11.29
N CYS A 43 12.92 1.50 -12.33
CA CYS A 43 12.07 2.40 -13.10
C CYS A 43 11.17 1.66 -14.12
N GLY A 44 11.30 0.35 -14.26
CA GLY A 44 10.47 -0.45 -15.17
C GLY A 44 10.86 -0.35 -16.66
N SER A 45 12.05 0.16 -17.00
CA SER A 45 12.49 0.29 -18.40
C SER A 45 12.88 -1.02 -19.07
N GLY A 46 12.94 -2.13 -18.32
CA GLY A 46 13.39 -3.44 -18.81
C GLY A 46 14.91 -3.57 -18.97
N TYR A 47 15.67 -2.48 -18.80
CA TYR A 47 17.14 -2.51 -18.86
C TYR A 47 17.76 -2.82 -17.50
N LYS A 48 19.00 -3.34 -17.52
CA LYS A 48 19.82 -3.46 -16.31
C LYS A 48 20.13 -2.07 -15.74
N TYR A 49 20.25 -1.95 -14.42
CA TYR A 49 20.47 -0.68 -13.73
C TYR A 49 21.64 0.11 -14.32
N LYS A 50 22.79 -0.54 -14.57
CA LYS A 50 23.98 0.08 -15.20
C LYS A 50 23.75 0.67 -16.60
N ARG A 51 22.71 0.23 -17.31
CA ARG A 51 22.37 0.73 -18.66
C ARG A 51 21.22 1.75 -18.64
N CYS A 52 20.70 2.09 -17.46
CA CYS A 52 19.55 2.96 -17.33
C CYS A 52 19.83 4.12 -16.36
N HIS A 53 19.82 3.86 -15.05
CA HIS A 53 20.03 4.89 -14.02
C HIS A 53 21.38 4.74 -13.28
N GLY A 54 22.14 3.70 -13.60
CA GLY A 54 23.38 3.34 -12.92
C GLY A 54 24.65 3.65 -13.70
N THR A 55 24.66 4.77 -14.44
CA THR A 55 25.82 5.34 -15.16
C THR A 55 27.14 5.02 -14.47
#